data_AF-A0A7Y5F5A5-F1
#
_entry.id   AF-A0A7Y5F5A5-F1
#
_cell.length_a   1.000
_cell.length_b   1.000
_cell.length_c   1.000
_cell.angle_alpha   90.00
_cell.angle_beta   90.00
_cell.angle_gamma   90.00
#
_symmetry.space_group_name_H-M   'P 1'
#
loop_
_entity.id
_entity.type
_entity.pdbx_description
1 polymer ?
#
loop_
_entity_poly.entity_id
_entity_poly.type
_entity_poly.pdbx_seq_one_letter_code
_entity_poly.pdbx_strand_id
1 'polypeptide(L)'
;MRKILLLILSALLVGCVYSQDTAFAYAYGSYGDEVGHSLAQTPDSGFILVGSSGSFGNGSSDVYIIRIDSLGKYIWSKVYGGNNTEGANCIKCFNDGTCVITGYTNTYGSGGYDAYVLKINLLGDTLWTKTFGGNAWDFAHSIQGTFDGGYIIAGETFSSTNGENDMWLVKISANGQFEWEKKYGGPLQDFAKDVVQISDSSYVLVGATESKGKGMFDVFLVRTNQTGDTLFTKTYGGIKNDVAHSLYYNSNDQTLALAGYTENFGAVNRDFYIIRTDTLGDTLWTHRVHGPDGDEEWFSINIDNGSDYILTGYSYSIIGAGYEDVFFMRITPGKLITQLTTYGWLEYERGYSIIPAKQGGQAIVATTNSFGNGNNDVFFIKTKYDGFYSYQNAPAEVYHDTNHVHISIQSYQSNIYYNIFPQPAADYLQVDLDFLRETSFNASVSFYSQVGSIVYSIKNQTSPSFQIPLSEWPAGIYFMHITYNTGNESLYQKKITSTISVVK
;
A
#
# COMPACT_ATOMS: atom_id res chain seq x y z
N MET A 1 -23.27 -14.58 -58.60
CA MET A 1 -22.63 -13.40 -57.97
C MET A 1 -23.41 -12.88 -56.76
N ARG A 2 -23.71 -13.74 -55.78
CA ARG A 2 -24.22 -13.39 -54.44
C ARG A 2 -24.00 -14.63 -53.58
N LYS A 3 -22.79 -14.78 -53.03
CA LYS A 3 -22.42 -15.75 -51.97
C LYS A 3 -20.91 -15.76 -51.60
N ILE A 4 -20.08 -14.88 -52.16
CA ILE A 4 -18.64 -14.80 -51.85
C ILE A 4 -18.26 -13.49 -51.12
N LEU A 5 -19.22 -12.60 -50.85
CA LEU A 5 -18.94 -11.29 -50.20
C LEU A 5 -19.28 -11.22 -48.70
N LEU A 6 -19.61 -12.35 -48.04
CA LEU A 6 -19.95 -12.37 -46.61
C LEU A 6 -18.94 -13.13 -45.73
N LEU A 7 -17.89 -13.73 -46.31
CA LEU A 7 -16.86 -14.47 -45.55
C LEU A 7 -15.52 -13.73 -45.43
N ILE A 8 -15.38 -12.56 -46.05
CA ILE A 8 -14.17 -11.73 -45.97
C ILE A 8 -14.36 -10.53 -45.02
N LEU A 9 -15.60 -10.26 -44.56
CA LEU A 9 -15.88 -9.19 -43.58
C LEU A 9 -16.00 -9.66 -42.13
N SER A 10 -16.02 -10.98 -41.86
CA SER A 10 -16.03 -11.54 -40.49
C SER A 10 -14.65 -12.04 -40.03
N ALA A 11 -13.63 -11.98 -40.89
CA ALA A 11 -12.26 -12.42 -40.58
C ALA A 11 -11.29 -11.25 -40.31
N LEU A 12 -11.79 -10.01 -40.27
CA LEU A 12 -11.02 -8.79 -39.99
C LEU A 12 -11.45 -8.07 -38.71
N LEU A 13 -12.24 -8.73 -37.86
CA LEU A 13 -12.69 -8.21 -36.56
C LEU A 13 -12.38 -9.15 -35.39
N VAL A 14 -11.45 -10.11 -35.58
CA VAL A 14 -10.57 -10.45 -34.45
C VAL A 14 -9.52 -9.35 -34.46
N GLY A 15 -9.89 -8.21 -33.88
CA GLY A 15 -8.88 -7.28 -33.44
C GLY A 15 -7.94 -8.11 -32.58
N CYS A 16 -6.70 -8.29 -33.02
CA CYS A 16 -5.61 -8.34 -32.06
C CYS A 16 -5.77 -7.06 -31.25
N VAL A 17 -6.49 -7.15 -30.13
CA VAL A 17 -6.25 -6.29 -29.00
C VAL A 17 -4.85 -6.68 -28.61
N TYR A 18 -3.87 -6.03 -29.25
CA TYR A 18 -2.56 -5.91 -28.63
C TYR A 18 -2.90 -5.36 -27.24
N SER A 19 -2.69 -6.18 -26.20
CA SER A 19 -2.60 -5.66 -24.85
C SER A 19 -1.60 -4.54 -24.96
N GLN A 20 -2.08 -3.29 -24.91
CA GLN A 20 -1.21 -2.16 -25.06
C GLN A 20 -0.37 -2.18 -23.79
N ASP A 21 0.91 -2.49 -23.94
CA ASP A 21 1.87 -2.51 -22.84
C ASP A 21 2.06 -1.06 -22.40
N THR A 22 1.19 -0.61 -21.52
CA THR A 22 1.11 0.76 -21.02
C THR A 22 1.87 0.86 -19.71
N ALA A 23 2.64 1.93 -19.58
CA ALA A 23 3.20 2.34 -18.30
C ALA A 23 2.57 3.67 -17.90
N PHE A 24 2.31 3.80 -16.60
CA PHE A 24 1.70 4.96 -15.97
C PHE A 24 1.99 4.91 -14.48
N ALA A 25 1.85 6.05 -13.80
CA ALA A 25 1.94 6.12 -12.35
C ALA A 25 0.87 7.07 -11.81
N TYR A 26 0.26 6.68 -10.70
CA TYR A 26 -0.80 7.42 -10.02
C TYR A 26 -0.48 7.59 -8.54
N ALA A 27 -0.69 8.79 -8.01
CA ALA A 27 -0.72 9.04 -6.57
C ALA A 27 -2.16 9.13 -6.09
N TYR A 28 -2.47 8.54 -4.93
CA TYR A 28 -3.79 8.53 -4.30
C TYR A 28 -3.67 8.91 -2.82
N GLY A 29 -4.31 10.00 -2.44
CA GLY A 29 -4.43 10.39 -1.03
C GLY A 29 -5.06 11.77 -0.86
N SER A 30 -4.95 12.30 0.36
CA SER A 30 -5.68 13.45 0.87
C SER A 30 -4.76 14.35 1.72
N TYR A 31 -5.27 14.97 2.79
CA TYR A 31 -4.54 15.97 3.57
C TYR A 31 -3.66 15.38 4.68
N GLY A 32 -3.81 14.11 5.02
CA GLY A 32 -3.00 13.39 6.01
C GLY A 32 -2.07 12.39 5.33
N ASP A 33 -1.50 11.47 6.11
CA ASP A 33 -0.61 10.42 5.60
C ASP A 33 -1.41 9.21 5.08
N GLU A 34 -1.26 8.92 3.80
CA GLU A 34 -1.70 7.69 3.14
C GLU A 34 -0.48 6.85 2.73
N VAL A 35 -0.42 5.61 3.22
CA VAL A 35 0.70 4.70 2.99
C VAL A 35 0.21 3.46 2.28
N GLY A 36 0.92 3.01 1.25
CA GLY A 36 0.61 1.77 0.52
C GLY A 36 1.63 0.69 0.82
N HIS A 37 1.21 -0.46 1.34
CA HIS A 37 2.12 -1.54 1.75
C HIS A 37 2.09 -2.76 0.82
N SER A 38 0.92 -3.14 0.31
CA SER A 38 0.78 -4.36 -0.48
C SER A 38 -0.25 -4.22 -1.59
N LEU A 39 -0.07 -4.97 -2.68
CA LEU A 39 -1.04 -5.04 -3.77
C LEU A 39 -1.34 -6.47 -4.21
N ALA A 40 -2.54 -6.65 -4.74
CA ALA A 40 -2.93 -7.88 -5.42
C ALA A 40 -3.64 -7.56 -6.74
N GLN A 41 -3.34 -8.34 -7.78
CA GLN A 41 -4.10 -8.29 -9.02
C GLN A 41 -5.36 -9.16 -8.90
N THR A 42 -6.49 -8.60 -9.30
CA THR A 42 -7.81 -9.24 -9.22
C THR A 42 -8.11 -10.08 -10.48
N PRO A 43 -9.14 -10.95 -10.44
CA PRO A 43 -9.53 -11.77 -11.59
C PRO A 43 -9.89 -10.96 -12.85
N ASP A 44 -10.54 -9.81 -12.69
CA ASP A 44 -10.88 -8.87 -13.77
C ASP A 44 -9.69 -8.04 -14.28
N SER A 45 -8.49 -8.35 -13.76
CA SER A 45 -7.22 -7.79 -14.22
C SER A 45 -6.92 -6.37 -13.71
N GLY A 46 -7.78 -5.76 -12.89
CA GLY A 46 -7.44 -4.57 -12.08
C GLY A 46 -6.65 -4.91 -10.81
N PHE A 47 -6.34 -3.90 -9.98
CA PHE A 47 -5.58 -4.07 -8.74
C PHE A 47 -6.34 -3.62 -7.48
N ILE A 48 -6.03 -4.25 -6.35
CA ILE A 48 -6.36 -3.75 -5.01
C ILE A 48 -5.05 -3.41 -4.31
N LEU A 49 -4.97 -2.19 -3.77
CA LEU A 49 -3.86 -1.66 -2.98
C LEU A 49 -4.33 -1.57 -1.52
N VAL A 50 -3.47 -1.96 -0.58
CA VAL A 50 -3.77 -1.86 0.85
C VAL A 50 -2.64 -1.17 1.61
N GLY A 51 -3.01 -0.47 2.67
CA GLY A 51 -2.09 0.10 3.64
C GLY A 51 -2.86 0.83 4.73
N SER A 52 -2.53 2.09 4.98
CA SER A 52 -3.15 2.89 6.03
C SER A 52 -3.47 4.31 5.58
N SER A 53 -4.44 4.94 6.23
CA SER A 53 -4.79 6.35 6.03
C SER A 53 -5.00 7.05 7.37
N GLY A 54 -4.29 8.16 7.56
CA GLY A 54 -4.53 9.13 8.64
C GLY A 54 -5.56 10.19 8.27
N SER A 55 -5.97 10.28 7.00
CA SER A 55 -7.00 11.22 6.55
C SER A 55 -8.42 10.67 6.71
N PHE A 56 -8.59 9.36 6.61
CA PHE A 56 -9.89 8.72 6.48
C PHE A 56 -10.16 7.75 7.63
N GLY A 57 -11.42 7.69 8.05
CA GLY A 57 -11.87 6.77 9.09
C GLY A 57 -11.99 7.40 10.48
N ASN A 58 -12.08 6.56 11.51
CA ASN A 58 -12.35 6.98 12.88
C ASN A 58 -11.11 6.69 13.73
N GLY A 59 -10.10 7.56 13.77
CA GLY A 59 -8.94 7.29 14.61
C GLY A 59 -7.72 8.07 14.15
N SER A 60 -6.54 7.66 14.62
CA SER A 60 -5.27 8.24 14.16
C SER A 60 -4.81 7.66 12.83
N SER A 61 -5.23 6.44 12.50
CA SER A 61 -4.98 5.79 11.22
C SER A 61 -5.89 4.57 11.10
N ASP A 62 -6.50 4.35 9.93
CA ASP A 62 -7.29 3.16 9.64
C ASP A 62 -6.71 2.34 8.48
N VAL A 63 -7.08 1.05 8.36
CA VAL A 63 -6.78 0.27 7.15
C VAL A 63 -7.40 0.97 5.95
N TYR A 64 -6.60 1.28 4.95
CA TYR A 64 -7.06 1.90 3.71
C TYR A 64 -6.92 0.94 2.53
N ILE A 65 -8.02 0.73 1.80
CA ILE A 65 -8.08 -0.16 0.65
C ILE A 65 -8.53 0.64 -0.57
N ILE A 66 -7.74 0.58 -1.64
CA ILE A 66 -8.04 1.24 -2.92
C ILE A 66 -8.20 0.16 -4.00
N ARG A 67 -9.31 0.23 -4.74
CA ARG A 67 -9.56 -0.58 -5.93
C ARG A 67 -9.37 0.28 -7.17
N ILE A 68 -8.53 -0.19 -8.09
CA ILE A 68 -8.26 0.45 -9.39
C ILE A 68 -8.47 -0.54 -10.54
N ASP A 69 -8.86 -0.05 -11.71
CA ASP A 69 -8.96 -0.87 -12.90
C ASP A 69 -7.56 -1.25 -13.45
N SER A 70 -7.53 -1.97 -14.57
CA SER A 70 -6.27 -2.40 -15.19
C SER A 70 -5.40 -1.25 -15.73
N LEU A 71 -5.96 -0.06 -15.88
CA LEU A 71 -5.31 1.15 -16.38
C LEU A 71 -4.95 2.10 -15.24
N GLY A 72 -5.06 1.67 -13.98
CA GLY A 72 -4.77 2.52 -12.82
C GLY A 72 -5.87 3.52 -12.49
N LYS A 73 -6.99 3.49 -13.21
CA LYS A 73 -8.10 4.38 -12.89
C LYS A 73 -8.81 3.89 -11.65
N TYR A 74 -9.03 4.79 -10.71
CA TYR A 74 -9.81 4.53 -9.50
C TYR A 74 -11.19 3.95 -9.80
N ILE A 75 -11.60 3.00 -8.95
CA ILE A 75 -12.95 2.42 -8.93
C ILE A 75 -13.65 2.76 -7.61
N TRP A 76 -13.04 2.40 -6.47
CA TRP A 76 -13.55 2.71 -5.13
C TRP A 76 -12.41 2.68 -4.11
N SER A 77 -12.61 3.34 -2.98
CA SER A 77 -11.76 3.25 -1.79
C SER A 77 -12.62 3.03 -0.54
N LYS A 78 -12.09 2.31 0.45
CA LYS A 78 -12.77 2.02 1.73
C LYS A 78 -11.78 2.01 2.89
N VAL A 79 -12.25 2.41 4.07
CA VAL A 79 -11.51 2.32 5.32
C VAL A 79 -12.11 1.29 6.27
N TYR A 80 -11.25 0.63 7.05
CA TYR A 80 -11.64 -0.37 8.04
C TYR A 80 -10.85 -0.17 9.32
N GLY A 81 -11.56 0.15 10.40
CA GLY A 81 -10.98 0.37 11.71
C GLY A 81 -12.00 0.93 12.68
N GLY A 82 -11.53 1.29 13.86
CA GLY A 82 -12.30 1.97 14.89
C GLY A 82 -11.41 3.02 15.57
N ASN A 83 -11.87 3.57 16.69
CA ASN A 83 -11.36 4.83 17.28
C ASN A 83 -9.84 5.00 17.51
N ASN A 84 -9.02 3.97 17.35
CA ASN A 84 -7.57 4.00 17.56
C ASN A 84 -6.77 3.88 16.24
N THR A 85 -5.82 2.93 16.17
CA THR A 85 -4.86 2.81 15.07
C THR A 85 -4.96 1.43 14.46
N GLU A 86 -5.29 1.40 13.18
CA GLU A 86 -5.30 0.23 12.32
C GLU A 86 -4.42 0.46 11.09
N GLY A 87 -3.89 -0.62 10.53
CA GLY A 87 -3.10 -0.60 9.30
C GLY A 87 -3.04 -1.97 8.65
N ALA A 88 -2.89 -2.02 7.32
CA ALA A 88 -2.74 -3.25 6.56
C ALA A 88 -1.30 -3.43 6.06
N ASN A 89 -0.78 -4.64 6.19
CA ASN A 89 0.58 -5.01 5.77
C ASN A 89 0.59 -5.88 4.51
N CYS A 90 -0.41 -6.76 4.32
CA CYS A 90 -0.43 -7.71 3.19
C CYS A 90 -1.84 -7.95 2.67
N ILE A 91 -1.96 -8.22 1.36
CA ILE A 91 -3.20 -8.68 0.73
C ILE A 91 -2.93 -9.87 -0.21
N LYS A 92 -3.86 -10.83 -0.21
CA LYS A 92 -3.96 -11.87 -1.26
C LYS A 92 -5.39 -11.95 -1.79
N CYS A 93 -5.55 -11.87 -3.11
CA CYS A 93 -6.83 -12.09 -3.77
C CYS A 93 -6.89 -13.46 -4.45
N PHE A 94 -8.06 -14.07 -4.44
CA PHE A 94 -8.31 -15.43 -4.91
C PHE A 94 -9.26 -15.42 -6.12
N ASN A 95 -9.25 -16.54 -6.86
CA ASN A 95 -10.04 -16.68 -8.09
C ASN A 95 -11.57 -16.65 -7.85
N ASP A 96 -12.01 -16.85 -6.61
CA ASP A 96 -13.42 -16.75 -6.21
C ASP A 96 -13.91 -15.30 -6.05
N GLY A 97 -13.04 -14.30 -6.28
CA GLY A 97 -13.36 -12.89 -6.12
C GLY A 97 -13.34 -12.42 -4.67
N THR A 98 -12.67 -13.16 -3.78
CA THR A 98 -12.41 -12.71 -2.41
C THR A 98 -10.96 -12.33 -2.23
N CYS A 99 -10.71 -11.43 -1.28
CA CYS A 99 -9.36 -11.07 -0.86
C CYS A 99 -9.25 -11.15 0.66
N VAL A 100 -8.10 -11.59 1.15
CA VAL A 100 -7.77 -11.60 2.58
C VAL A 100 -6.62 -10.63 2.81
N ILE A 101 -6.80 -9.77 3.81
CA ILE A 101 -5.88 -8.71 4.22
C ILE A 101 -5.42 -8.99 5.64
N THR A 102 -4.14 -8.81 5.90
CA THR A 102 -3.56 -8.87 7.25
C THR A 102 -2.89 -7.55 7.63
N GLY A 103 -2.90 -7.25 8.92
CA GLY A 103 -2.21 -6.11 9.49
C GLY A 103 -2.37 -6.09 11.00
N TYR A 104 -2.71 -4.93 11.56
CA TYR A 104 -2.87 -4.74 12.99
C TYR A 104 -4.02 -3.80 13.33
N THR A 105 -4.47 -3.89 14.58
CA THR A 105 -5.51 -3.02 15.17
C THR A 105 -5.17 -2.75 16.62
N ASN A 106 -5.37 -1.52 17.07
CA ASN A 106 -5.32 -1.15 18.50
C ASN A 106 -6.73 -0.83 19.03
N THR A 107 -7.75 -0.99 18.20
CA THR A 107 -9.15 -0.82 18.57
C THR A 107 -9.79 -2.14 19.00
N TYR A 108 -9.50 -3.23 18.29
CA TYR A 108 -10.14 -4.52 18.49
C TYR A 108 -9.16 -5.55 19.06
N GLY A 109 -9.65 -6.46 19.89
CA GLY A 109 -8.83 -7.52 20.47
C GLY A 109 -8.61 -7.34 21.97
N SER A 110 -7.48 -7.81 22.48
CA SER A 110 -7.20 -7.88 23.92
C SER A 110 -5.83 -7.29 24.23
N GLY A 111 -5.79 -6.07 24.78
CA GLY A 111 -4.53 -5.45 25.20
C GLY A 111 -4.13 -4.32 24.28
N GLY A 112 -2.92 -4.38 23.72
CA GLY A 112 -2.41 -3.36 22.80
C GLY A 112 -2.78 -3.67 21.36
N TYR A 113 -1.79 -3.61 20.45
CA TYR A 113 -2.01 -4.00 19.06
C TYR A 113 -2.29 -5.50 18.95
N ASP A 114 -3.35 -5.89 18.25
CA ASP A 114 -3.65 -7.26 17.87
C ASP A 114 -3.52 -7.44 16.35
N ALA A 115 -3.19 -8.66 15.91
CA ALA A 115 -3.18 -8.97 14.49
C ALA A 115 -4.59 -8.93 13.92
N TYR A 116 -4.77 -8.12 12.88
CA TYR A 116 -6.06 -7.86 12.26
C TYR A 116 -6.17 -8.55 10.91
N VAL A 117 -7.19 -9.37 10.72
CA VAL A 117 -7.40 -10.14 9.49
C VAL A 117 -8.80 -9.87 8.95
N LEU A 118 -8.87 -9.35 7.73
CA LEU A 118 -10.13 -9.07 7.04
C LEU A 118 -10.26 -9.95 5.82
N LYS A 119 -11.46 -10.47 5.56
CA LYS A 119 -11.82 -11.02 4.25
C LYS A 119 -12.90 -10.18 3.63
N ILE A 120 -12.68 -9.73 2.40
CA ILE A 120 -13.60 -8.89 1.63
C ILE A 120 -13.92 -9.53 0.28
N ASN A 121 -15.02 -9.10 -0.34
CA ASN A 121 -15.28 -9.34 -1.76
C ASN A 121 -14.66 -8.20 -2.64
N LEU A 122 -14.72 -8.32 -3.97
CA LEU A 122 -14.22 -7.28 -4.90
C LEU A 122 -14.99 -5.94 -4.87
N LEU A 123 -16.16 -5.89 -4.22
CA LEU A 123 -16.89 -4.65 -3.95
C LEU A 123 -16.43 -3.99 -2.65
N GLY A 124 -15.53 -4.63 -1.89
CA GLY A 124 -15.06 -4.20 -0.59
C GLY A 124 -16.08 -4.44 0.53
N ASP A 125 -17.04 -5.33 0.37
CA ASP A 125 -17.91 -5.73 1.47
C ASP A 125 -17.19 -6.75 2.34
N THR A 126 -17.23 -6.54 3.65
CA THR A 126 -16.65 -7.44 4.64
C THR A 126 -17.42 -8.76 4.68
N LEU A 127 -16.72 -9.85 4.41
CA LEU A 127 -17.24 -11.21 4.58
C LEU A 127 -17.02 -11.70 6.02
N TRP A 128 -15.84 -11.43 6.57
CA TRP A 128 -15.55 -11.60 7.99
C TRP A 128 -14.32 -10.80 8.41
N THR A 129 -14.23 -10.58 9.71
CA THR A 129 -13.08 -9.96 10.37
C THR A 129 -12.67 -10.81 11.56
N LYS A 130 -11.37 -10.92 11.83
CA LYS A 130 -10.79 -11.67 12.95
C LYS A 130 -9.65 -10.88 13.57
N THR A 131 -9.49 -11.04 14.87
CA THR A 131 -8.32 -10.60 15.62
C THR A 131 -7.64 -11.81 16.25
N PHE A 132 -6.32 -11.78 16.29
CA PHE A 132 -5.49 -12.79 16.91
C PHE A 132 -4.38 -12.11 17.72
N GLY A 133 -4.03 -12.67 18.87
CA GLY A 133 -3.04 -12.08 19.76
C GLY A 133 -3.31 -12.45 21.22
N GLY A 134 -2.55 -11.83 22.11
CA GLY A 134 -2.73 -11.88 23.54
C GLY A 134 -2.62 -10.49 24.15
N ASN A 135 -2.39 -10.40 25.45
CA ASN A 135 -2.46 -9.12 26.18
C ASN A 135 -1.38 -8.07 25.80
N ALA A 136 -0.44 -8.38 24.90
CA ALA A 136 0.65 -7.51 24.49
C ALA A 136 0.42 -7.00 23.06
N TRP A 137 1.50 -6.79 22.30
CA TRP A 137 1.42 -6.37 20.89
C TRP A 137 1.59 -7.59 19.98
N ASP A 138 0.82 -7.64 18.91
CA ASP A 138 0.74 -8.75 17.98
C ASP A 138 0.48 -8.19 16.58
N PHE A 139 1.35 -8.51 15.61
CA PHE A 139 1.28 -7.96 14.26
C PHE A 139 1.28 -9.08 13.23
N ALA A 140 0.39 -9.01 12.23
CA ALA A 140 0.42 -9.89 11.07
C ALA A 140 1.04 -9.17 9.87
N HIS A 141 2.21 -9.65 9.42
CA HIS A 141 3.00 -9.03 8.36
C HIS A 141 2.75 -9.64 6.98
N SER A 142 2.46 -10.94 6.91
CA SER A 142 2.22 -11.65 5.64
C SER A 142 1.12 -12.71 5.76
N ILE A 143 0.47 -13.00 4.64
CA ILE A 143 -0.52 -14.06 4.50
C ILE A 143 -0.38 -14.81 3.18
N GLN A 144 -0.60 -16.12 3.25
CA GLN A 144 -0.58 -17.02 2.11
C GLN A 144 -1.75 -18.02 2.18
N GLY A 145 -2.42 -18.27 1.06
CA GLY A 145 -3.40 -19.35 0.97
C GLY A 145 -2.72 -20.72 0.97
N THR A 146 -3.29 -21.68 1.69
CA THR A 146 -2.74 -23.02 1.84
C THR A 146 -3.44 -24.05 0.96
N PHE A 147 -2.75 -25.15 0.62
CA PHE A 147 -3.27 -26.20 -0.28
C PHE A 147 -4.54 -26.89 0.23
N ASP A 148 -4.78 -26.88 1.54
CA ASP A 148 -6.01 -27.36 2.19
C ASP A 148 -7.18 -26.35 2.13
N GLY A 149 -6.97 -25.19 1.50
CA GLY A 149 -7.96 -24.11 1.36
C GLY A 149 -8.02 -23.12 2.52
N GLY A 150 -7.16 -23.27 3.54
CA GLY A 150 -7.00 -22.30 4.62
C GLY A 150 -6.04 -21.15 4.31
N TYR A 151 -5.55 -20.51 5.37
CA TYR A 151 -4.54 -19.46 5.28
C TYR A 151 -3.47 -19.64 6.36
N ILE A 152 -2.23 -19.37 5.98
CA ILE A 152 -1.08 -19.30 6.89
C ILE A 152 -0.62 -17.85 6.99
N ILE A 153 -0.46 -17.35 8.21
CA ILE A 153 -0.14 -15.95 8.52
C ILE A 153 1.18 -15.93 9.28
N ALA A 154 2.08 -15.03 8.89
CA ALA A 154 3.34 -14.80 9.59
C ALA A 154 3.43 -13.37 10.11
N GLY A 155 4.07 -13.22 11.25
CA GLY A 155 4.31 -11.92 11.86
C GLY A 155 5.16 -12.00 13.12
N GLU A 156 4.81 -11.21 14.12
CA GLU A 156 5.49 -11.20 15.42
C GLU A 156 4.48 -11.06 16.56
N THR A 157 4.82 -11.63 17.70
CA THR A 157 4.03 -11.60 18.93
C THR A 157 4.92 -11.19 20.08
N PHE A 158 4.44 -10.28 20.92
CA PHE A 158 5.02 -9.92 22.23
C PHE A 158 4.29 -10.64 23.36
N SER A 159 3.29 -11.46 23.02
CA SER A 159 2.42 -12.15 23.96
C SER A 159 2.95 -13.55 24.24
N SER A 160 3.23 -13.89 25.50
CA SER A 160 3.65 -15.25 25.92
C SER A 160 4.84 -15.80 25.11
N THR A 161 5.90 -15.00 25.04
CA THR A 161 7.16 -15.22 24.33
C THR A 161 8.26 -15.74 25.27
N ASN A 162 9.37 -16.20 24.71
CA ASN A 162 10.58 -16.53 25.48
C ASN A 162 11.60 -15.37 25.54
N GLY A 163 11.24 -14.21 24.99
CA GLY A 163 12.06 -13.01 24.85
C GLY A 163 11.19 -11.76 24.74
N GLU A 164 11.67 -10.74 24.04
CA GLU A 164 10.92 -9.49 23.84
C GLU A 164 9.75 -9.69 22.86
N ASN A 165 10.02 -10.28 21.70
CA ASN A 165 9.04 -10.73 20.70
C ASN A 165 9.58 -11.98 19.98
N ASP A 166 8.67 -12.85 19.55
CA ASP A 166 9.00 -14.06 18.79
C ASP A 166 8.38 -13.99 17.37
N MET A 167 9.01 -14.65 16.39
CA MET A 167 8.36 -14.91 15.09
C MET A 167 7.09 -15.70 15.36
N TRP A 168 5.98 -15.27 14.76
CA TRP A 168 4.69 -15.89 15.00
C TRP A 168 4.10 -16.44 13.70
N LEU A 169 3.56 -17.65 13.79
CA LEU A 169 2.91 -18.34 12.69
C LEU A 169 1.53 -18.81 13.12
N VAL A 170 0.50 -18.37 12.41
CA VAL A 170 -0.90 -18.69 12.69
C VAL A 170 -1.52 -19.38 11.50
N LYS A 171 -2.10 -20.55 11.73
CA LYS A 171 -2.93 -21.25 10.74
C LYS A 171 -4.40 -21.02 11.04
N ILE A 172 -5.14 -20.64 10.01
CA ILE A 172 -6.58 -20.47 10.05
C ILE A 172 -7.26 -21.22 8.90
N SER A 173 -8.54 -21.53 9.09
CA SER A 173 -9.38 -22.11 8.05
C SER A 173 -9.85 -21.06 7.04
N ALA A 174 -10.47 -21.50 5.93
CA ALA A 174 -11.07 -20.64 4.91
C ALA A 174 -12.08 -19.60 5.45
N ASN A 175 -12.71 -19.91 6.60
CA ASN A 175 -13.70 -19.08 7.29
C ASN A 175 -13.09 -18.23 8.42
N GLY A 176 -11.76 -18.15 8.49
CA GLY A 176 -11.06 -17.39 9.52
C GLY A 176 -11.13 -17.99 10.91
N GLN A 177 -11.46 -19.29 11.04
CA GLN A 177 -11.39 -19.96 12.35
C GLN A 177 -9.96 -20.35 12.65
N PHE A 178 -9.52 -20.06 13.86
CA PHE A 178 -8.22 -20.48 14.39
C PHE A 178 -8.06 -22.01 14.34
N GLU A 179 -6.90 -22.48 13.89
CA GLU A 179 -6.53 -23.89 13.92
C GLU A 179 -5.37 -24.15 14.89
N TRP A 180 -4.25 -23.44 14.69
CA TRP A 180 -3.09 -23.51 15.58
C TRP A 180 -2.20 -22.29 15.41
N GLU A 181 -1.33 -22.06 16.40
CA GLU A 181 -0.23 -21.10 16.33
C GLU A 181 1.09 -21.72 16.80
N LYS A 182 2.20 -21.15 16.35
CA LYS A 182 3.56 -21.49 16.76
C LYS A 182 4.42 -20.23 16.85
N LYS A 183 5.43 -20.30 17.71
CA LYS A 183 6.39 -19.22 17.94
C LYS A 183 7.81 -19.73 17.71
N TYR A 184 8.65 -18.91 17.09
CA TYR A 184 10.04 -19.25 16.81
C TYR A 184 10.94 -18.07 17.12
N GLY A 185 12.00 -18.32 17.87
CA GLY A 185 12.90 -17.27 18.32
C GLY A 185 13.73 -17.75 19.50
N GLY A 186 14.05 -16.83 20.38
CA GLY A 186 14.82 -17.08 21.59
C GLY A 186 14.66 -15.96 22.63
N PRO A 187 15.70 -15.64 23.40
CA PRO A 187 15.60 -14.71 24.53
C PRO A 187 15.56 -13.23 24.15
N LEU A 188 15.81 -12.87 22.88
CA LEU A 188 15.86 -11.49 22.38
C LEU A 188 14.71 -11.24 21.40
N GLN A 189 14.91 -10.33 20.43
CA GLN A 189 13.91 -9.98 19.43
C GLN A 189 13.97 -10.92 18.22
N ASP A 190 12.81 -11.41 17.79
CA ASP A 190 12.66 -12.27 16.62
C ASP A 190 11.34 -11.94 15.93
N PHE A 191 11.35 -11.75 14.61
CA PHE A 191 10.13 -11.40 13.86
C PHE A 191 10.11 -12.01 12.46
N ALA A 192 8.91 -12.39 11.99
CA ALA A 192 8.70 -12.84 10.61
C ALA A 192 8.13 -11.71 9.76
N LYS A 193 8.65 -11.55 8.53
CA LYS A 193 8.13 -10.60 7.54
C LYS A 193 7.36 -11.27 6.43
N ASP A 194 7.70 -12.51 6.06
CA ASP A 194 7.02 -13.22 4.97
C ASP A 194 6.92 -14.74 5.20
N VAL A 195 5.96 -15.37 4.53
CA VAL A 195 5.71 -16.82 4.58
C VAL A 195 5.24 -17.37 3.25
N VAL A 196 5.74 -18.55 2.89
CA VAL A 196 5.29 -19.32 1.73
C VAL A 196 5.04 -20.78 2.10
N GLN A 197 4.05 -21.39 1.46
CA GLN A 197 3.92 -22.85 1.43
C GLN A 197 4.61 -23.39 0.17
N ILE A 198 5.47 -24.39 0.34
CA ILE A 198 6.25 -24.97 -0.78
C ILE A 198 5.69 -26.35 -1.19
N SER A 199 6.24 -26.96 -2.23
CA SER A 199 5.63 -28.12 -2.92
C SER A 199 5.41 -29.38 -2.08
N ASP A 200 6.12 -29.57 -0.97
CA ASP A 200 5.88 -30.67 -0.01
C ASP A 200 4.89 -30.29 1.10
N SER A 201 4.18 -29.18 0.92
CA SER A 201 3.23 -28.55 1.85
C SER A 201 3.86 -28.03 3.15
N SER A 202 5.18 -28.04 3.30
CA SER A 202 5.87 -27.37 4.40
C SER A 202 5.74 -25.85 4.30
N TYR A 203 5.89 -25.16 5.43
CA TYR A 203 5.90 -23.69 5.46
C TYR A 203 7.33 -23.19 5.65
N VAL A 204 7.66 -22.11 4.95
CA VAL A 204 8.95 -21.42 5.07
C VAL A 204 8.66 -19.97 5.43
N LEU A 205 9.29 -19.48 6.48
CA LEU A 205 9.17 -18.12 6.98
C LEU A 205 10.52 -17.44 6.93
N VAL A 206 10.52 -16.14 6.65
CA VAL A 206 11.71 -15.31 6.71
C VAL A 206 11.47 -14.03 7.51
N GLY A 207 12.51 -13.51 8.13
CA GLY A 207 12.53 -12.23 8.83
C GLY A 207 13.90 -11.99 9.45
N ALA A 208 13.95 -11.63 10.72
CA ALA A 208 15.21 -11.44 11.44
C ALA A 208 15.18 -11.98 12.88
N THR A 209 16.37 -12.21 13.43
CA THR A 209 16.62 -12.71 14.79
C THR A 209 17.80 -11.99 15.42
N GLU A 210 17.65 -11.48 16.63
CA GLU A 210 18.78 -11.12 17.52
C GLU A 210 19.16 -12.29 18.44
N SER A 211 18.27 -13.26 18.59
CA SER A 211 18.46 -14.42 19.45
C SER A 211 19.47 -15.44 18.92
N LYS A 212 19.74 -15.42 17.60
CA LYS A 212 20.58 -16.39 16.91
C LYS A 212 21.47 -15.67 15.90
N GLY A 213 22.57 -16.31 15.52
CA GLY A 213 23.51 -15.76 14.54
C GLY A 213 24.68 -15.02 15.19
N LYS A 214 25.14 -13.97 14.55
CA LYS A 214 26.36 -13.22 14.85
C LYS A 214 26.01 -11.74 15.04
N GLY A 215 26.20 -11.24 16.24
CA GLY A 215 26.09 -9.81 16.50
C GLY A 215 24.64 -9.36 16.70
N MET A 216 24.18 -8.39 15.89
CA MET A 216 22.83 -7.83 15.97
C MET A 216 21.82 -8.70 15.18
N PHE A 217 20.80 -8.11 14.56
CA PHE A 217 19.85 -8.88 13.75
C PHE A 217 20.55 -9.65 12.62
N ASP A 218 20.27 -10.94 12.49
CA ASP A 218 20.58 -11.73 11.30
C ASP A 218 19.30 -12.13 10.58
N VAL A 219 19.37 -12.36 9.26
CA VAL A 219 18.26 -12.95 8.50
C VAL A 219 17.93 -14.30 9.11
N PHE A 220 16.68 -14.51 9.51
CA PHE A 220 16.23 -15.77 10.09
C PHE A 220 15.30 -16.52 9.15
N LEU A 221 15.72 -17.71 8.71
CA LEU A 221 14.93 -18.61 7.87
C LEU A 221 14.47 -19.79 8.72
N VAL A 222 13.16 -19.99 8.80
CA VAL A 222 12.54 -21.10 9.53
C VAL A 222 11.73 -21.94 8.56
N ARG A 223 11.99 -23.24 8.49
CA ARG A 223 11.13 -24.21 7.78
C ARG A 223 10.43 -25.11 8.77
N THR A 224 9.15 -25.36 8.55
CA THR A 224 8.27 -26.12 9.44
C THR A 224 7.49 -27.16 8.67
N ASN A 225 7.03 -28.22 9.32
CA ASN A 225 6.09 -29.15 8.70
C ASN A 225 4.68 -28.53 8.62
N GLN A 226 3.70 -29.30 8.14
CA GLN A 226 2.31 -28.83 8.00
C GLN A 226 1.62 -28.49 9.34
N THR A 227 2.13 -28.99 10.46
CA THR A 227 1.62 -28.70 11.83
C THR A 227 2.40 -27.59 12.53
N GLY A 228 3.34 -26.95 11.83
CA GLY A 228 4.18 -25.88 12.37
C GLY A 228 5.31 -26.36 13.28
N ASP A 229 5.65 -27.65 13.29
CA ASP A 229 6.84 -28.12 14.01
C ASP A 229 8.08 -27.86 13.16
N THR A 230 9.12 -27.32 13.80
CA THR A 230 10.36 -26.92 13.12
C THR A 230 11.06 -28.11 12.48
N LEU A 231 11.34 -27.99 11.18
CA LEU A 231 12.21 -28.91 10.44
C LEU A 231 13.66 -28.45 10.50
N PHE A 232 13.92 -27.17 10.24
CA PHE A 232 15.21 -26.54 10.46
C PHE A 232 15.08 -25.03 10.64
N THR A 233 16.16 -24.43 11.15
CA THR A 233 16.35 -22.98 11.11
C THR A 233 17.75 -22.64 10.60
N LYS A 234 17.90 -21.55 9.86
CA LYS A 234 19.18 -21.02 9.35
C LYS A 234 19.26 -19.52 9.61
N THR A 235 20.48 -19.02 9.82
CA THR A 235 20.75 -17.58 9.88
C THR A 235 21.71 -17.16 8.77
N TYR A 236 21.54 -15.95 8.25
CA TYR A 236 22.43 -15.36 7.25
C TYR A 236 22.72 -13.91 7.62
N GLY A 237 24.00 -13.54 7.59
CA GLY A 237 24.40 -12.21 8.00
C GLY A 237 25.84 -12.13 8.51
N GLY A 238 26.21 -10.94 8.95
CA GLY A 238 27.51 -10.56 9.47
C GLY A 238 27.48 -10.30 10.97
N ILE A 239 27.97 -9.17 11.45
CA ILE A 239 27.96 -8.77 12.88
C ILE A 239 26.99 -7.61 13.18
N LYS A 240 26.51 -6.94 12.14
CA LYS A 240 25.51 -5.87 12.17
C LYS A 240 24.19 -6.38 11.60
N ASN A 241 23.18 -5.52 11.53
CA ASN A 241 21.84 -5.90 11.11
C ASN A 241 21.79 -6.43 9.68
N ASP A 242 21.12 -7.57 9.53
CA ASP A 242 20.72 -8.19 8.27
C ASP A 242 19.25 -8.61 8.41
N VAL A 243 18.40 -8.16 7.51
CA VAL A 243 16.96 -8.43 7.56
C VAL A 243 16.49 -8.87 6.18
N ALA A 244 15.59 -9.87 6.14
CA ALA A 244 14.86 -10.21 4.93
C ALA A 244 13.39 -9.79 5.10
N HIS A 245 12.89 -8.99 4.16
CA HIS A 245 11.52 -8.51 4.13
C HIS A 245 10.59 -9.42 3.34
N SER A 246 11.10 -10.07 2.29
CA SER A 246 10.27 -10.86 1.37
C SER A 246 10.92 -12.19 0.99
N LEU A 247 10.07 -13.18 0.78
CA LEU A 247 10.42 -14.55 0.44
C LEU A 247 9.63 -14.99 -0.80
N TYR A 248 10.36 -15.47 -1.80
CA TYR A 248 9.77 -16.09 -2.98
C TYR A 248 10.19 -17.56 -3.11
N TYR A 249 9.23 -18.44 -3.35
CA TYR A 249 9.48 -19.84 -3.69
C TYR A 249 9.32 -20.10 -5.18
N ASN A 250 10.41 -20.49 -5.84
CA ASN A 250 10.38 -20.94 -7.23
C ASN A 250 10.13 -22.45 -7.30
N SER A 251 8.91 -22.83 -7.66
CA SER A 251 8.53 -24.23 -7.80
C SER A 251 9.18 -24.95 -8.99
N ASN A 252 9.65 -24.21 -10.01
CA ASN A 252 10.26 -24.81 -11.20
C ASN A 252 11.62 -25.45 -10.91
N ASP A 253 12.44 -24.80 -10.07
CA ASP A 253 13.78 -25.27 -9.71
C ASP A 253 13.93 -25.61 -8.21
N GLN A 254 12.85 -25.50 -7.44
CA GLN A 254 12.79 -25.74 -6.01
C GLN A 254 13.80 -24.89 -5.22
N THR A 255 13.87 -23.60 -5.54
CA THR A 255 14.73 -22.63 -4.83
C THR A 255 13.92 -21.57 -4.10
N LEU A 256 14.55 -20.95 -3.11
CA LEU A 256 14.03 -19.80 -2.38
C LEU A 256 14.87 -18.58 -2.73
N ALA A 257 14.22 -17.43 -2.86
CA ALA A 257 14.88 -16.13 -2.98
C ALA A 257 14.39 -15.22 -1.86
N LEU A 258 15.31 -14.69 -1.09
CA LEU A 258 15.10 -13.81 0.05
C LEU A 258 15.63 -12.43 -0.32
N ALA A 259 14.87 -11.38 -0.03
CA ALA A 259 15.28 -10.00 -0.29
C ALA A 259 15.09 -9.13 0.95
N GLY A 260 16.05 -8.24 1.20
CA GLY A 260 16.03 -7.25 2.27
C GLY A 260 17.31 -6.41 2.27
N TYR A 261 17.91 -6.20 3.43
CA TYR A 261 19.09 -5.36 3.59
C TYR A 261 20.18 -5.97 4.50
N THR A 262 21.38 -5.40 4.43
CA THR A 262 22.55 -5.72 5.27
C THR A 262 23.31 -4.43 5.63
N GLU A 263 23.77 -4.27 6.87
CA GLU A 263 24.60 -3.13 7.29
C GLU A 263 26.10 -3.48 7.39
N ASN A 264 26.44 -4.72 7.05
CA ASN A 264 27.76 -5.28 7.31
C ASN A 264 28.85 -4.77 6.38
N PHE A 265 28.51 -4.18 5.23
CA PHE A 265 29.45 -3.99 4.14
C PHE A 265 29.40 -2.57 3.54
N GLY A 266 29.30 -1.56 4.40
CA GLY A 266 29.30 -0.14 4.01
C GLY A 266 29.62 0.82 5.15
N ALA A 267 29.61 2.12 4.85
CA ALA A 267 29.73 3.19 5.84
C ALA A 267 28.41 3.30 6.63
N VAL A 268 28.24 2.47 7.66
CA VAL A 268 27.15 2.53 8.67
C VAL A 268 25.71 2.34 8.15
N ASN A 269 25.46 2.39 6.84
CA ASN A 269 24.13 2.37 6.24
C ASN A 269 23.70 0.98 5.77
N ARG A 270 22.42 0.85 5.41
CA ARG A 270 21.80 -0.36 4.85
C ARG A 270 22.13 -0.52 3.37
N ASP A 271 22.60 -1.70 2.97
CA ASP A 271 22.82 -2.08 1.58
C ASP A 271 21.79 -3.14 1.16
N PHE A 272 21.43 -3.18 -0.13
CA PHE A 272 20.57 -4.23 -0.66
C PHE A 272 21.17 -5.62 -0.45
N TYR A 273 20.35 -6.56 0.02
CA TYR A 273 20.76 -7.95 0.21
C TYR A 273 19.78 -8.94 -0.40
N ILE A 274 20.27 -9.80 -1.29
CA ILE A 274 19.51 -10.89 -1.89
C ILE A 274 20.24 -12.20 -1.62
N ILE A 275 19.52 -13.18 -1.09
CA ILE A 275 20.04 -14.53 -0.82
C ILE A 275 19.19 -15.51 -1.61
N ARG A 276 19.82 -16.33 -2.46
CA ARG A 276 19.16 -17.49 -3.06
C ARG A 276 19.64 -18.76 -2.39
N THR A 277 18.70 -19.59 -1.96
CA THR A 277 18.98 -20.88 -1.31
C THR A 277 18.25 -22.01 -2.01
N ASP A 278 18.67 -23.25 -1.75
CA ASP A 278 17.78 -24.39 -1.95
C ASP A 278 16.68 -24.43 -0.87
N THR A 279 15.76 -25.41 -0.94
CA THR A 279 14.71 -25.56 0.08
C THR A 279 15.24 -26.02 1.45
N LEU A 280 16.49 -26.48 1.56
CA LEU A 280 17.14 -26.84 2.82
C LEU A 280 17.85 -25.64 3.49
N GLY A 281 17.83 -24.48 2.83
CA GLY A 281 18.47 -23.26 3.30
C GLY A 281 19.98 -23.25 3.07
N ASP A 282 20.51 -24.09 2.19
CA ASP A 282 21.90 -23.98 1.78
C ASP A 282 22.04 -22.89 0.69
N THR A 283 22.97 -21.97 0.91
CA THR A 283 23.16 -20.81 0.04
C THR A 283 23.67 -21.24 -1.33
N LEU A 284 22.94 -20.88 -2.39
CA LEU A 284 23.36 -21.05 -3.77
C LEU A 284 24.18 -19.85 -4.24
N TRP A 285 23.72 -18.64 -3.95
CA TRP A 285 24.46 -17.40 -4.15
C TRP A 285 23.86 -16.27 -3.32
N THR A 286 24.63 -15.19 -3.17
CA THR A 286 24.16 -13.92 -2.62
C THR A 286 24.53 -12.78 -3.56
N HIS A 287 23.60 -11.85 -3.78
CA HIS A 287 23.89 -10.58 -4.44
C HIS A 287 23.74 -9.44 -3.43
N ARG A 288 24.62 -8.46 -3.57
CA ARG A 288 24.67 -7.25 -2.76
C ARG A 288 24.84 -6.08 -3.70
N VAL A 289 24.11 -5.02 -3.46
CA VAL A 289 24.18 -3.79 -4.24
C VAL A 289 24.18 -2.64 -3.24
N HIS A 290 25.18 -1.76 -3.33
CA HIS A 290 25.36 -0.65 -2.41
C HIS A 290 25.37 0.67 -3.17
N GLY A 291 24.81 1.72 -2.57
CA GLY A 291 25.02 3.09 -3.01
C GLY A 291 26.36 3.67 -2.52
N PRO A 292 26.75 4.87 -2.99
CA PRO A 292 27.85 5.62 -2.41
C PRO A 292 27.49 6.22 -1.04
N ASP A 293 26.21 6.56 -0.78
CA ASP A 293 25.72 7.22 0.43
C ASP A 293 24.24 6.86 0.71
N GLY A 294 23.88 6.71 2.00
CA GLY A 294 22.51 6.51 2.49
C GLY A 294 22.03 5.05 2.55
N ASP A 295 20.75 4.85 2.89
CA ASP A 295 20.12 3.53 3.10
C ASP A 295 19.47 2.97 1.82
N GLU A 296 19.69 1.68 1.58
CA GLU A 296 19.11 0.88 0.50
C GLU A 296 18.39 -0.36 1.05
N GLU A 297 17.10 -0.51 0.73
CA GLU A 297 16.29 -1.62 1.25
C GLU A 297 15.36 -2.23 0.20
N TRP A 298 15.41 -3.56 0.05
CA TRP A 298 14.42 -4.31 -0.71
C TRP A 298 13.23 -4.70 0.17
N PHE A 299 12.02 -4.33 -0.22
CA PHE A 299 10.81 -4.75 0.50
C PHE A 299 10.09 -5.94 -0.13
N SER A 300 10.21 -6.11 -1.45
CA SER A 300 9.50 -7.19 -2.13
C SER A 300 10.30 -7.77 -3.29
N ILE A 301 10.28 -9.10 -3.37
CA ILE A 301 10.80 -9.88 -4.49
C ILE A 301 9.70 -10.75 -5.09
N ASN A 302 9.67 -10.84 -6.42
CA ASN A 302 8.80 -11.76 -7.15
C ASN A 302 9.54 -12.34 -8.36
N ILE A 303 8.87 -13.23 -9.10
CA ILE A 303 9.35 -13.68 -10.40
C ILE A 303 8.37 -13.21 -11.47
N ASP A 304 8.90 -12.67 -12.56
CA ASP A 304 8.08 -12.31 -13.72
C ASP A 304 7.79 -13.53 -14.63
N ASN A 305 6.95 -13.33 -15.64
CA ASN A 305 6.58 -14.38 -16.58
C ASN A 305 7.77 -14.97 -17.37
N GLY A 306 8.93 -14.30 -17.37
CA GLY A 306 10.17 -14.71 -18.02
C GLY A 306 11.12 -15.50 -17.14
N SER A 307 10.75 -15.79 -15.88
CA SER A 307 11.62 -16.39 -14.84
C SER A 307 12.69 -15.46 -14.29
N ASP A 308 12.59 -14.15 -14.54
CA ASP A 308 13.49 -13.17 -13.95
C ASP A 308 12.99 -12.77 -12.55
N TYR A 309 13.91 -12.56 -11.62
CA TYR A 309 13.57 -11.95 -10.33
C TYR A 309 13.27 -10.46 -10.55
N ILE A 310 12.16 -9.99 -10.03
CA ILE A 310 11.78 -8.58 -9.99
C ILE A 310 11.75 -8.10 -8.55
N LEU A 311 12.33 -6.95 -8.28
CA LEU A 311 12.46 -6.40 -6.94
C LEU A 311 11.99 -4.95 -6.89
N THR A 312 11.38 -4.59 -5.77
CA THR A 312 11.09 -3.18 -5.45
C THR A 312 11.51 -2.82 -4.03
N GLY A 313 11.95 -1.58 -3.87
CA GLY A 313 12.45 -1.05 -2.61
C GLY A 313 12.61 0.47 -2.69
N TYR A 314 13.53 1.00 -1.89
CA TYR A 314 14.04 2.36 -2.08
C TYR A 314 15.56 2.40 -1.99
N SER A 315 16.15 3.46 -2.56
CA SER A 315 17.55 3.80 -2.40
C SER A 315 17.65 5.29 -2.13
N TYR A 316 18.55 5.66 -1.21
CA TYR A 316 18.84 7.05 -0.87
C TYR A 316 19.87 7.68 -1.84
N SER A 317 20.64 6.87 -2.59
CA SER A 317 21.49 7.38 -3.67
C SER A 317 22.04 6.31 -4.61
N ILE A 318 21.73 6.40 -5.91
CA ILE A 318 22.60 6.01 -7.06
C ILE A 318 22.03 6.52 -8.38
N ILE A 319 20.71 6.56 -8.52
CA ILE A 319 19.98 6.93 -9.73
C ILE A 319 18.58 7.41 -9.34
N GLY A 320 18.18 8.59 -9.80
CA GLY A 320 16.87 9.17 -9.50
C GLY A 320 16.99 10.63 -9.12
N ALA A 321 15.96 11.20 -8.53
CA ALA A 321 15.95 12.60 -8.12
C ALA A 321 15.70 12.65 -6.61
N GLY A 322 16.19 13.69 -5.93
CA GLY A 322 15.80 13.91 -4.53
C GLY A 322 16.48 12.98 -3.52
N TYR A 323 15.71 12.60 -2.48
CA TYR A 323 16.19 11.86 -1.31
C TYR A 323 16.06 10.35 -1.52
N GLU A 324 14.85 9.82 -1.52
CA GLU A 324 14.60 8.39 -1.69
C GLU A 324 13.71 8.17 -2.91
N ASP A 325 14.09 7.27 -3.80
CA ASP A 325 13.28 6.91 -4.97
C ASP A 325 12.81 5.45 -4.89
N VAL A 326 11.62 5.15 -5.43
CA VAL A 326 11.20 3.76 -5.65
C VAL A 326 12.21 3.12 -6.59
N PHE A 327 12.83 2.05 -6.11
CA PHE A 327 13.88 1.36 -6.85
C PHE A 327 13.32 0.07 -7.45
N PHE A 328 13.41 -0.11 -8.77
CA PHE A 328 13.02 -1.32 -9.49
C PHE A 328 14.24 -2.01 -10.11
N MET A 329 14.39 -3.30 -9.85
CA MET A 329 15.43 -4.12 -10.43
C MET A 329 14.88 -5.42 -11.01
N ARG A 330 15.47 -5.84 -12.14
CA ARG A 330 15.29 -7.17 -12.70
C ARG A 330 16.62 -7.92 -12.75
N ILE A 331 16.61 -9.18 -12.33
CA ILE A 331 17.76 -10.07 -12.36
C ILE A 331 17.38 -11.35 -13.10
N THR A 332 17.97 -11.56 -14.28
CA THR A 332 17.88 -12.86 -14.95
C THR A 332 18.82 -13.88 -14.31
N PRO A 333 18.34 -15.08 -13.92
CA PRO A 333 19.18 -16.14 -13.38
C PRO A 333 20.41 -16.44 -14.26
N GLY A 334 21.59 -16.41 -13.66
CA GLY A 334 22.86 -16.68 -14.36
C GLY A 334 23.40 -15.51 -15.19
N LYS A 335 22.74 -14.33 -15.16
CA LYS A 335 23.26 -13.08 -15.71
C LYS A 335 23.47 -12.05 -14.59
N LEU A 336 24.20 -10.99 -14.92
CA LEU A 336 24.26 -9.77 -14.10
C LEU A 336 22.89 -9.06 -14.10
N ILE A 337 22.76 -8.00 -13.30
CA ILE A 337 21.60 -7.09 -13.28
C ILE A 337 21.21 -6.76 -14.72
N THR A 338 20.02 -7.19 -15.13
CA THR A 338 19.56 -7.07 -16.51
C THR A 338 18.77 -5.78 -16.73
N GLN A 339 18.18 -5.24 -15.67
CA GLN A 339 17.48 -3.97 -15.72
C GLN A 339 17.47 -3.27 -14.36
N LEU A 340 17.52 -1.94 -14.43
CA LEU A 340 17.45 -1.07 -13.28
C LEU A 340 16.72 0.23 -13.65
N THR A 341 15.76 0.66 -12.83
CA THR A 341 14.98 1.90 -13.04
C THR A 341 14.52 2.46 -11.70
N THR A 342 14.36 3.78 -11.62
CA THR A 342 13.80 4.44 -10.43
C THR A 342 12.58 5.28 -10.75
N TYR A 343 11.71 5.43 -9.76
CA TYR A 343 10.52 6.26 -9.80
C TYR A 343 10.47 7.14 -8.56
N GLY A 344 10.67 8.44 -8.76
CA GLY A 344 10.60 9.45 -7.70
C GLY A 344 10.99 10.84 -8.22
N TRP A 345 10.95 11.83 -7.33
CA TRP A 345 11.20 13.24 -7.62
C TRP A 345 11.98 13.93 -6.50
N LEU A 346 11.61 15.12 -6.01
CA LEU A 346 12.52 15.87 -5.12
C LEU A 346 12.57 15.30 -3.70
N GLU A 347 11.58 14.52 -3.32
CA GLU A 347 11.32 14.15 -1.93
C GLU A 347 11.48 12.63 -1.72
N TYR A 348 10.55 12.01 -1.00
CA TYR A 348 10.65 10.63 -0.53
C TYR A 348 9.63 9.73 -1.24
N GLU A 349 10.13 8.72 -1.92
CA GLU A 349 9.38 7.66 -2.58
C GLU A 349 9.90 6.28 -2.17
N ARG A 350 9.02 5.45 -1.61
CA ARG A 350 9.38 4.10 -1.11
C ARG A 350 8.51 3.02 -1.72
N GLY A 351 9.11 2.06 -2.42
CA GLY A 351 8.41 0.89 -2.96
C GLY A 351 8.29 -0.23 -1.94
N TYR A 352 7.08 -0.78 -1.75
CA TYR A 352 6.82 -1.81 -0.74
C TYR A 352 6.44 -3.18 -1.31
N SER A 353 5.70 -3.22 -2.41
CA SER A 353 5.28 -4.50 -3.00
C SER A 353 5.26 -4.45 -4.52
N ILE A 354 5.68 -5.55 -5.16
CA ILE A 354 5.72 -5.71 -6.61
C ILE A 354 5.13 -7.05 -7.04
N ILE A 355 4.34 -7.04 -8.11
CA ILE A 355 3.82 -8.26 -8.75
C ILE A 355 3.93 -8.16 -10.28
N PRO A 356 4.08 -9.29 -10.99
CA PRO A 356 3.87 -9.31 -12.43
C PRO A 356 2.39 -9.02 -12.74
N ALA A 357 2.12 -8.21 -13.77
CA ALA A 357 0.76 -7.91 -14.19
C ALA A 357 0.35 -8.78 -15.40
N LYS A 358 -0.89 -9.29 -15.38
CA LYS A 358 -1.48 -10.11 -16.47
C LYS A 358 -1.40 -9.46 -17.85
N GLN A 359 -1.45 -8.13 -17.93
CA GLN A 359 -1.42 -7.38 -19.19
C GLN A 359 0.01 -7.13 -19.73
N GLY A 360 1.04 -7.59 -19.02
CA GLY A 360 2.44 -7.26 -19.31
C GLY A 360 3.02 -6.30 -18.28
N GLY A 361 4.34 -6.25 -18.15
CA GLY A 361 5.04 -5.45 -17.15
C GLY A 361 4.79 -5.85 -15.69
N GLN A 362 5.06 -4.92 -14.80
CA GLN A 362 4.95 -5.07 -13.35
C GLN A 362 3.99 -4.02 -12.80
N ALA A 363 3.43 -4.31 -11.63
CA ALA A 363 2.66 -3.37 -10.84
C ALA A 363 3.33 -3.25 -9.47
N ILE A 364 3.56 -2.01 -9.04
CA ILE A 364 4.25 -1.66 -7.80
C ILE A 364 3.32 -0.77 -6.99
N VAL A 365 3.25 -1.02 -5.69
CA VAL A 365 2.68 -0.09 -4.71
C VAL A 365 3.82 0.46 -3.86
N ALA A 366 3.72 1.75 -3.60
CA ALA A 366 4.70 2.58 -2.96
C ALA A 366 4.00 3.68 -2.15
N THR A 367 4.81 4.50 -1.48
CA THR A 367 4.40 5.78 -0.91
C THR A 367 5.22 6.88 -1.56
N THR A 368 4.64 8.06 -1.74
CA THR A 368 5.31 9.26 -2.26
C THR A 368 4.95 10.46 -1.41
N ASN A 369 5.89 11.38 -1.22
CA ASN A 369 5.60 12.74 -0.74
C ASN A 369 5.73 13.77 -1.89
N SER A 370 6.47 13.44 -2.95
CA SER A 370 6.64 14.34 -4.09
C SER A 370 5.38 14.58 -4.90
N PHE A 371 4.42 13.64 -4.89
CA PHE A 371 3.21 13.69 -5.69
C PHE A 371 1.97 13.59 -4.82
N GLY A 372 1.09 14.57 -4.90
CA GLY A 372 -0.15 14.58 -4.13
C GLY A 372 -0.36 15.90 -3.40
N ASN A 373 -0.83 15.85 -2.15
CA ASN A 373 -1.17 17.07 -1.38
C ASN A 373 -0.09 17.50 -0.38
N GLY A 374 1.13 16.99 -0.53
CA GLY A 374 2.31 17.41 0.26
C GLY A 374 2.54 16.64 1.56
N ASN A 375 1.76 15.59 1.83
CA ASN A 375 2.03 14.55 2.83
C ASN A 375 2.29 13.22 2.11
N ASN A 376 2.43 12.12 2.85
CA ASN A 376 2.54 10.81 2.20
C ASN A 376 1.24 10.44 1.47
N ASP A 377 1.36 10.02 0.23
CA ASP A 377 0.26 9.53 -0.60
C ASP A 377 0.57 8.09 -1.09
N VAL A 378 -0.46 7.27 -1.32
CA VAL A 378 -0.28 5.93 -1.92
C VAL A 378 0.15 6.11 -3.37
N PHE A 379 1.28 5.52 -3.75
CA PHE A 379 1.82 5.61 -5.10
C PHE A 379 1.72 4.27 -5.82
N PHE A 380 1.04 4.25 -6.97
CA PHE A 380 0.94 3.08 -7.83
C PHE A 380 1.73 3.30 -9.10
N ILE A 381 2.59 2.33 -9.45
CA ILE A 381 3.38 2.37 -10.69
C ILE A 381 3.06 1.12 -11.49
N LYS A 382 2.68 1.32 -12.75
CA LYS A 382 2.59 0.27 -13.77
C LYS A 382 3.74 0.44 -14.76
N THR A 383 4.56 -0.59 -14.90
CA THR A 383 5.68 -0.60 -15.86
C THR A 383 5.28 -1.29 -17.16
N LYS A 384 6.10 -1.13 -18.21
CA LYS A 384 6.07 -1.98 -19.41
C LYS A 384 6.79 -3.30 -19.18
N TYR A 385 6.58 -4.30 -20.04
CA TYR A 385 7.29 -5.59 -19.96
C TYR A 385 8.80 -5.44 -20.09
N ASP A 386 9.26 -4.59 -21.01
CA ASP A 386 10.67 -4.25 -21.19
C ASP A 386 11.22 -3.37 -20.06
N GLY A 387 10.38 -3.03 -19.08
CA GLY A 387 10.64 -2.19 -17.90
C GLY A 387 11.09 -0.76 -18.21
N PHE A 388 11.14 -0.35 -19.48
CA PHE A 388 11.54 1.00 -19.84
C PHE A 388 10.37 1.97 -19.72
N TYR A 389 10.36 2.66 -18.59
CA TYR A 389 9.73 3.97 -18.46
C TYR A 389 10.75 4.91 -17.84
N SER A 390 11.47 5.68 -18.66
CA SER A 390 12.34 6.74 -18.14
C SER A 390 11.46 7.88 -17.65
N TYR A 391 11.33 8.00 -16.34
CA TYR A 391 10.43 8.95 -15.67
C TYR A 391 10.75 10.44 -15.92
N GLN A 392 11.88 10.78 -16.57
CA GLN A 392 12.32 12.17 -16.71
C GLN A 392 11.31 13.14 -17.36
N ASN A 393 10.19 12.70 -17.95
CA ASN A 393 9.21 13.58 -18.59
C ASN A 393 7.71 13.23 -18.42
N ALA A 394 7.31 12.37 -17.47
CA ALA A 394 5.89 12.08 -17.28
C ALA A 394 5.49 12.30 -15.81
N PRO A 395 4.86 13.43 -15.44
CA PRO A 395 4.38 13.60 -14.08
C PRO A 395 3.43 12.46 -13.75
N ALA A 396 3.59 11.83 -12.59
CA ALA A 396 2.56 10.97 -12.03
C ALA A 396 1.22 11.71 -12.12
N GLU A 397 0.21 11.05 -12.69
CA GLU A 397 -1.12 11.61 -12.67
C GLU A 397 -1.58 11.54 -11.21
N VAL A 398 -1.66 12.70 -10.55
CA VAL A 398 -2.18 12.75 -9.20
C VAL A 398 -3.68 12.49 -9.29
N TYR A 399 -4.09 11.28 -8.91
CA TYR A 399 -5.49 10.98 -8.73
C TYR A 399 -5.90 11.46 -7.36
N HIS A 400 -6.38 12.70 -7.32
CA HIS A 400 -7.22 13.13 -6.22
C HIS A 400 -8.47 12.25 -6.28
N ASP A 401 -8.79 11.53 -5.21
CA ASP A 401 -10.05 10.80 -5.14
C ASP A 401 -11.21 11.79 -5.32
N THR A 402 -11.76 11.89 -6.53
CA THR A 402 -12.78 12.90 -6.86
C THR A 402 -14.17 12.53 -6.36
N ASN A 403 -14.35 11.33 -5.79
CA ASN A 403 -15.51 11.07 -4.93
C ASN A 403 -15.40 11.88 -3.61
N HIS A 404 -14.20 12.38 -3.31
CA HIS A 404 -13.85 13.30 -2.24
C HIS A 404 -13.30 14.60 -2.86
N VAL A 405 -14.18 15.28 -3.60
CA VAL A 405 -13.90 16.50 -4.38
C VAL A 405 -13.00 17.48 -3.64
N HIS A 406 -11.73 17.53 -4.06
CA HIS A 406 -10.77 18.56 -3.71
C HIS A 406 -10.94 19.74 -4.67
N ILE A 407 -11.41 20.89 -4.17
CA ILE A 407 -11.43 22.15 -4.93
C ILE A 407 -10.51 23.13 -4.20
N SER A 408 -9.24 23.15 -4.60
CA SER A 408 -8.36 24.27 -4.29
C SER A 408 -8.59 25.36 -5.35
N ILE A 409 -9.21 26.48 -4.97
CA ILE A 409 -9.35 27.65 -5.85
C ILE A 409 -8.44 28.76 -5.33
N GLN A 410 -7.35 28.98 -6.06
CA GLN A 410 -6.48 30.12 -5.82
C GLN A 410 -7.16 31.41 -6.30
N SER A 411 -7.49 32.30 -5.37
CA SER A 411 -7.87 33.67 -5.70
C SER A 411 -6.59 34.49 -5.96
N TYR A 412 -6.34 34.84 -7.23
CA TYR A 412 -5.18 35.59 -7.75
C TYR A 412 -4.87 36.95 -7.09
N GLN A 413 -5.63 37.39 -6.08
CA GLN A 413 -5.52 38.75 -5.53
C GLN A 413 -5.44 38.84 -4.01
N SER A 414 -5.43 37.74 -3.23
CA SER A 414 -5.50 37.87 -1.77
C SER A 414 -4.86 36.80 -0.89
N ASN A 415 -4.14 35.79 -1.41
CA ASN A 415 -3.54 34.71 -0.59
C ASN A 415 -4.51 34.07 0.42
N ILE A 416 -5.79 33.91 0.04
CA ILE A 416 -6.80 33.27 0.88
C ILE A 416 -6.94 31.83 0.42
N TYR A 417 -6.59 30.90 1.30
CA TYR A 417 -6.74 29.46 1.09
C TYR A 417 -7.99 28.98 1.82
N TYR A 418 -8.73 28.11 1.15
CA TYR A 418 -9.83 27.37 1.76
C TYR A 418 -9.95 26.02 1.06
N ASN A 419 -10.26 25.00 1.85
CA ASN A 419 -10.39 23.62 1.44
C ASN A 419 -11.80 23.13 1.77
N ILE A 420 -12.35 22.27 0.93
CA ILE A 420 -13.63 21.59 1.19
C ILE A 420 -13.36 20.13 0.92
N PHE A 421 -13.72 19.29 1.87
CA PHE A 421 -13.53 17.85 1.84
C PHE A 421 -14.88 17.19 2.10
N PRO A 422 -15.54 16.56 1.12
CA PRO A 422 -16.57 15.58 1.44
C PRO A 422 -15.95 14.46 2.30
N GLN A 423 -16.66 13.99 3.34
CA GLN A 423 -16.21 12.86 4.16
C GLN A 423 -16.71 11.52 3.57
N PRO A 424 -15.83 10.64 3.07
CA PRO A 424 -16.21 9.33 2.50
C PRO A 424 -17.04 8.44 3.42
N ALA A 425 -16.75 8.53 4.72
CA ALA A 425 -17.27 7.62 5.73
C ALA A 425 -18.51 8.17 6.47
N ALA A 426 -18.99 9.37 6.13
CA ALA A 426 -20.11 10.02 6.82
C ALA A 426 -20.80 11.08 5.94
N ASP A 427 -22.10 11.31 6.15
CA ASP A 427 -22.91 12.27 5.37
C ASP A 427 -22.61 13.74 5.72
N TYR A 428 -21.38 14.24 5.53
CA TYR A 428 -21.02 15.65 5.69
C TYR A 428 -19.86 16.11 4.76
N LEU A 429 -19.75 17.42 4.51
CA LEU A 429 -18.57 18.11 3.97
C LEU A 429 -17.78 18.74 5.12
N GLN A 430 -16.52 18.39 5.31
CA GLN A 430 -15.55 19.20 6.04
C GLN A 430 -15.23 20.45 5.20
N VAL A 431 -15.20 21.62 5.82
CA VAL A 431 -14.76 22.87 5.21
C VAL A 431 -13.65 23.42 6.10
N ASP A 432 -12.50 23.72 5.51
CA ASP A 432 -11.41 24.43 6.15
C ASP A 432 -11.20 25.79 5.50
N LEU A 433 -11.23 26.83 6.30
CA LEU A 433 -11.04 28.21 5.89
C LEU A 433 -9.75 28.68 6.56
N ASP A 434 -8.61 28.39 5.93
CA ASP A 434 -7.28 28.64 6.51
C ASP A 434 -7.10 30.11 6.94
N PHE A 435 -7.76 31.05 6.24
CA PHE A 435 -7.74 32.47 6.59
C PHE A 435 -8.36 32.80 7.97
N LEU A 436 -9.17 31.91 8.55
CA LEU A 436 -9.68 32.05 9.92
C LEU A 436 -8.63 31.68 10.98
N ARG A 437 -7.50 31.06 10.60
CA ARG A 437 -6.42 30.67 11.52
C ARG A 437 -5.54 31.84 11.96
N GLU A 438 -5.44 32.88 11.13
CA GLU A 438 -4.44 33.95 11.32
C GLU A 438 -5.02 35.29 11.81
N THR A 439 -6.34 35.43 12.04
CA THR A 439 -6.98 36.75 12.22
C THR A 439 -8.32 36.73 12.99
N SER A 440 -8.82 37.92 13.39
CA SER A 440 -10.16 38.15 13.97
C SER A 440 -11.30 38.08 12.94
N PHE A 441 -11.19 37.22 11.93
CA PHE A 441 -12.18 37.13 10.86
C PHE A 441 -13.36 36.25 11.24
N ASN A 442 -14.50 36.51 10.61
CA ASN A 442 -15.62 35.57 10.58
C ASN A 442 -16.09 35.40 9.15
N ALA A 443 -16.61 34.21 8.84
CA ALA A 443 -17.11 33.86 7.52
C ALA A 443 -18.59 33.48 7.57
N SER A 444 -19.29 33.69 6.47
CA SER A 444 -20.57 33.06 6.20
C SER A 444 -20.42 32.21 4.95
N VAL A 445 -20.87 30.97 5.01
CA VAL A 445 -20.80 30.00 3.92
C VAL A 445 -22.21 29.58 3.56
N SER A 446 -22.57 29.69 2.28
CA SER A 446 -23.90 29.32 1.77
C SER A 446 -23.77 28.47 0.51
N PHE A 447 -24.69 27.52 0.35
CA PHE A 447 -24.75 26.64 -0.80
C PHE A 447 -26.05 26.82 -1.55
N TYR A 448 -25.97 26.85 -2.86
CA TYR A 448 -27.10 27.04 -3.77
C TYR A 448 -27.22 25.86 -4.72
N SER A 449 -28.44 25.43 -5.04
CA SER A 449 -28.69 24.43 -6.10
C SER A 449 -28.49 25.03 -7.50
N GLN A 450 -28.52 24.20 -8.55
CA GLN A 450 -28.50 24.67 -9.95
C GLN A 450 -29.58 25.69 -10.30
N VAL A 451 -30.72 25.66 -9.61
CA VAL A 451 -31.84 26.60 -9.80
C VAL A 451 -31.74 27.82 -8.87
N GLY A 452 -30.66 27.96 -8.10
CA GLY A 452 -30.36 29.12 -7.26
C GLY A 452 -31.03 29.11 -5.88
N SER A 453 -31.66 28.01 -5.46
CA SER A 453 -32.24 27.89 -4.11
C SER A 453 -31.15 27.64 -3.08
N ILE A 454 -31.22 28.28 -1.90
CA ILE A 454 -30.30 28.00 -0.79
C ILE A 454 -30.61 26.62 -0.20
N VAL A 455 -29.56 25.81 -0.05
CA VAL A 455 -29.62 24.42 0.44
C VAL A 455 -29.00 24.32 1.83
N TYR A 456 -28.00 25.15 2.10
CA TYR A 456 -27.39 25.28 3.42
C TYR A 456 -26.82 26.69 3.60
N SER A 457 -26.81 27.19 4.84
CA SER A 457 -26.16 28.46 5.16
C SER A 457 -25.71 28.47 6.62
N ILE A 458 -24.45 28.82 6.85
CA ILE A 458 -23.87 29.10 8.16
C ILE A 458 -23.33 30.54 8.16
N LYS A 459 -23.51 31.25 9.28
CA LYS A 459 -23.10 32.64 9.44
C LYS A 459 -22.16 32.79 10.64
N ASN A 460 -21.27 33.78 10.57
CA ASN A 460 -20.33 34.12 11.63
C ASN A 460 -19.45 32.94 12.09
N GLN A 461 -19.08 32.07 11.15
CA GLN A 461 -18.17 30.96 11.38
C GLN A 461 -16.78 31.49 11.74
N THR A 462 -16.29 31.09 12.91
CA THR A 462 -14.97 31.47 13.44
C THR A 462 -14.01 30.29 13.54
N SER A 463 -14.52 29.05 13.60
CA SER A 463 -13.64 27.88 13.56
C SER A 463 -13.13 27.71 12.12
N PRO A 464 -11.80 27.59 11.92
CA PRO A 464 -11.21 27.40 10.60
C PRO A 464 -11.73 26.12 9.95
N SER A 465 -11.86 25.04 10.73
CA SER A 465 -12.35 23.76 10.26
C SER A 465 -13.74 23.45 10.85
N PHE A 466 -14.70 23.02 10.02
CA PHE A 466 -16.08 22.68 10.43
C PHE A 466 -16.79 21.76 9.44
N GLN A 467 -17.88 21.14 9.89
CA GLN A 467 -18.65 20.15 9.12
C GLN A 467 -20.00 20.70 8.63
N ILE A 468 -20.41 20.29 7.44
CA ILE A 468 -21.69 20.62 6.80
C ILE A 468 -22.41 19.32 6.45
N PRO A 469 -23.52 18.97 7.13
CA PRO A 469 -24.22 17.72 6.86
C PRO A 469 -24.83 17.71 5.46
N LEU A 470 -24.74 16.56 4.79
CA LEU A 470 -25.23 16.28 3.43
C LEU A 470 -26.47 15.39 3.39
N SER A 471 -26.88 14.82 4.52
CA SER A 471 -27.97 13.83 4.59
C SER A 471 -29.27 14.31 3.94
N GLU A 472 -29.57 15.60 4.05
CA GLU A 472 -30.79 16.21 3.47
C GLU A 472 -30.61 16.74 2.04
N TRP A 473 -29.42 16.64 1.44
CA TRP A 473 -29.15 17.18 0.12
C TRP A 473 -29.52 16.16 -0.97
N PRO A 474 -30.29 16.55 -2.00
CA PRO A 474 -30.47 15.76 -3.21
C PRO A 474 -29.14 15.49 -3.95
N ALA A 475 -29.12 14.51 -4.86
CA ALA A 475 -28.02 14.39 -5.81
C ALA A 475 -28.10 15.55 -6.82
N GLY A 476 -26.96 16.19 -7.12
CA GLY A 476 -26.95 17.35 -8.02
C GLY A 476 -25.70 18.20 -7.92
N ILE A 477 -25.69 19.30 -8.68
CA ILE A 477 -24.60 20.28 -8.65
C ILE A 477 -24.98 21.46 -7.76
N TYR A 478 -24.04 21.86 -6.90
CA TYR A 478 -24.19 22.94 -5.94
C TYR A 478 -23.12 24.02 -6.13
N PHE A 479 -23.52 25.25 -5.87
CA PHE A 479 -22.66 26.42 -5.90
C PHE A 479 -22.41 26.91 -4.49
N MET A 480 -21.15 26.92 -4.06
CA MET A 480 -20.78 27.50 -2.78
C MET A 480 -20.54 29.00 -2.92
N HIS A 481 -20.92 29.74 -1.88
CA HIS A 481 -20.68 31.16 -1.70
C HIS A 481 -20.10 31.41 -0.31
N ILE A 482 -18.91 32.01 -0.26
CA ILE A 482 -18.27 32.43 0.99
C ILE A 482 -18.22 33.96 1.03
N THR A 483 -18.59 34.55 2.17
CA THR A 483 -18.39 35.96 2.48
C THR A 483 -17.69 36.07 3.83
N TYR A 484 -16.64 36.88 3.95
CA TYR A 484 -15.91 37.05 5.21
C TYR A 484 -15.76 38.54 5.56
N ASN A 485 -15.66 38.85 6.86
CA ASN A 485 -15.44 40.21 7.35
C ASN A 485 -14.06 40.34 7.98
N THR A 486 -13.36 41.43 7.64
CA THR A 486 -11.98 41.69 8.08
C THR A 486 -11.86 42.51 9.36
N GLY A 487 -12.95 42.74 10.09
CA GLY A 487 -12.97 43.47 11.37
C GLY A 487 -12.71 44.98 11.29
N ASN A 488 -12.07 45.50 10.24
CA ASN A 488 -11.89 46.92 9.97
C ASN A 488 -12.83 47.39 8.85
N GLU A 489 -13.43 48.56 9.03
CA GLU A 489 -14.40 49.21 8.13
C GLU A 489 -13.86 49.35 6.70
N SER A 490 -14.07 48.31 5.90
CA SER A 490 -14.06 48.29 4.43
C SER A 490 -14.61 46.92 4.05
N LEU A 491 -15.91 46.85 3.77
CA LEU A 491 -16.62 45.65 3.30
C LEU A 491 -16.03 45.16 1.96
N TYR A 492 -14.95 44.38 2.02
CA TYR A 492 -14.52 43.55 0.89
C TYR A 492 -15.35 42.27 0.87
N GLN A 493 -16.57 42.36 0.37
CA GLN A 493 -17.37 41.18 0.04
C GLN A 493 -16.83 40.60 -1.27
N LYS A 494 -15.89 39.64 -1.19
CA LYS A 494 -15.38 38.96 -2.38
C LYS A 494 -16.13 37.65 -2.60
N LYS A 495 -16.86 37.58 -3.72
CA LYS A 495 -17.61 36.41 -4.12
C LYS A 495 -16.67 35.37 -4.71
N ILE A 496 -16.69 34.17 -4.13
CA ILE A 496 -16.04 32.98 -4.69
C ILE A 496 -17.15 31.98 -5.01
N THR A 497 -17.12 31.39 -6.21
CA THR A 497 -18.14 30.43 -6.67
C THR A 497 -17.43 29.17 -7.13
N SER A 498 -17.74 28.07 -6.47
CA SER A 498 -17.16 26.75 -6.70
C SER A 498 -18.28 25.77 -7.03
N THR A 499 -18.03 24.84 -7.95
CA THR A 499 -19.03 23.86 -8.41
C THR A 499 -18.77 22.52 -7.74
N ILE A 500 -19.71 22.01 -6.94
CA ILE A 500 -19.61 20.71 -6.27
C ILE A 500 -20.66 19.77 -6.85
N SER A 501 -20.27 18.55 -7.23
CA SER A 501 -21.22 17.51 -7.66
C SER A 501 -21.43 16.50 -6.52
N VAL A 502 -22.68 16.31 -6.10
CA VAL A 502 -23.08 15.28 -5.14
C VAL A 502 -23.68 14.11 -5.93
N VAL A 503 -23.02 12.96 -5.91
CA VAL A 503 -23.49 11.70 -6.51
C VAL A 503 -23.81 10.76 -5.36
N LYS A 504 -25.04 10.21 -5.32
CA LYS A 504 -25.46 9.23 -4.32
C LYS A 504 -25.37 7.81 -4.87
#